data_AF-A0AB39IL11-F1
#
_entry.id   AF-A0AB39IL11-F1
#
_cell.length_a   1.000
_cell.length_b   1.000
_cell.length_c   1.000
_cell.angle_alpha   90.00
_cell.angle_beta   90.00
_cell.angle_gamma   90.00
#
_symmetry.space_group_name_H-M   'P 1'
#
loop_
_entity.id
_entity.type
_entity.pdbx_description
1 polymer ?
#
loop_
_entity_poly.entity_id
_entity_poly.type
_entity_poly.pdbx_seq_one_letter_code
_entity_poly.pdbx_strand_id
1 'polypeptide(L)'
;MKIYNAAAPIESADSPPAAPRRFQRCPQCDQPFMLPRLKRHQHGHCPRCAAHLASGRDWSISRLVSMAIAMLVLMPFAYTEPLLNIRLLGVSINASLLEGIWQMTRQGHPVTASIVAFCTIGAPLTLVFALLYLFFAPRVGMNLRPVLLLFERLKEWVMLDVYLVGLAVASIKVREFSEVLPGNGLLAFLVLMALSLLTLIHLNAEQLWQRYYPQRDLHPQRDPHPQRNPQRDQQRANPAPAEALVCLSCHFTAQPDHQGRCRRCHVPLTPRRPYSLQKSWSALISAVILLLPANLMPISIIYVNGVRREDTIFSGIMSLATSNVPVALVVFIASILVPFSKVIITTFLLVSIHFRMKTGRMLRMRLLRLMSWIGRWSMLDLFVIALTMSLVNRDQLLAFTMGPAALYFGAAVILTILSVEWLDSRLIWDND
;
A
#
# COMPACT_ATOMS: atom_id res chain seq x y z
N MET A 1 -18.99 17.87 -3.39
CA MET A 1 -20.27 17.77 -2.65
C MET A 1 -20.27 16.46 -1.88
N LYS A 2 -20.10 16.50 -0.54
CA LYS A 2 -20.16 15.32 0.35
C LYS A 2 -21.64 15.06 0.64
N ILE A 3 -22.17 13.89 0.29
CA ILE A 3 -23.53 13.51 0.67
C ILE A 3 -23.43 12.78 2.00
N TYR A 4 -23.87 13.42 3.08
CA TYR A 4 -24.14 12.80 4.36
C TYR A 4 -25.62 12.42 4.37
N ASN A 5 -25.96 11.13 4.36
CA ASN A 5 -27.32 10.70 4.72
C ASN A 5 -27.24 9.93 6.04
N ALA A 6 -27.53 10.64 7.12
CA ALA A 6 -28.06 10.08 8.35
C ALA A 6 -29.59 10.15 8.25
N ALA A 7 -30.26 9.01 8.48
CA ALA A 7 -31.73 8.84 8.54
C ALA A 7 -32.54 9.30 7.32
N ALA A 8 -33.34 8.41 6.76
CA ALA A 8 -34.30 8.75 5.71
C ALA A 8 -35.40 9.66 6.27
N PRO A 9 -35.70 10.83 5.67
CA PRO A 9 -37.01 11.45 5.82
C PRO A 9 -38.03 10.67 4.97
N ILE A 10 -39.26 10.58 5.47
CA ILE A 10 -40.41 10.01 4.78
C ILE A 10 -40.61 10.82 3.46
N GLU A 11 -40.35 10.20 2.30
CA GLU A 11 -40.46 10.83 0.98
C GLU A 11 -41.95 11.06 0.62
N SER A 12 -42.31 12.32 0.35
CA SER A 12 -43.58 12.72 -0.26
C SER A 12 -43.63 12.34 -1.75
N ALA A 13 -44.85 12.12 -2.24
CA ALA A 13 -45.18 11.35 -3.45
C ALA A 13 -44.78 11.93 -4.83
N ASP A 14 -43.85 12.88 -4.92
CA ASP A 14 -43.62 13.63 -6.18
C ASP A 14 -42.12 13.80 -6.56
N SER A 15 -41.28 12.83 -6.20
CA SER A 15 -39.85 12.83 -6.59
C SER A 15 -39.58 11.94 -7.81
N PRO A 16 -38.67 12.34 -8.73
CA PRO A 16 -38.32 11.53 -9.91
C PRO A 16 -37.83 10.15 -9.46
N PRO A 17 -38.02 9.08 -10.27
CA PRO A 17 -37.80 7.70 -9.84
C PRO A 17 -36.42 7.57 -9.20
N ALA A 18 -36.42 7.23 -7.90
CA ALA A 18 -35.23 7.22 -7.08
C ALA A 18 -34.15 6.36 -7.75
N ALA A 19 -32.99 6.97 -8.01
CA ALA A 19 -31.85 6.25 -8.57
C ALA A 19 -31.60 4.96 -7.78
N PRO A 20 -31.37 3.81 -8.44
CA PRO A 20 -31.26 2.53 -7.77
C PRO A 20 -30.22 2.62 -6.64
N ARG A 21 -30.70 2.40 -5.42
CA ARG A 21 -29.90 2.43 -4.19
C ARG A 21 -29.49 0.99 -3.89
N ARG A 22 -28.21 0.74 -3.65
CA ARG A 22 -27.72 -0.59 -3.29
C ARG A 22 -27.41 -0.67 -1.80
N PHE A 23 -27.75 -1.80 -1.19
CA PHE A 23 -27.37 -2.07 0.19
C PHE A 23 -25.89 -2.44 0.29
N GLN A 24 -25.15 -1.75 1.16
CA GLN A 24 -23.73 -2.01 1.38
C GLN A 24 -23.38 -1.80 2.86
N ARG A 25 -22.50 -2.66 3.39
CA ARG A 25 -21.88 -2.46 4.70
C ARG A 25 -20.49 -1.85 4.55
N CYS A 26 -20.11 -0.99 5.50
CA CYS A 26 -18.80 -0.35 5.45
C CYS A 26 -17.70 -1.37 5.77
N PRO A 27 -16.65 -1.52 4.94
CA PRO A 27 -15.56 -2.44 5.22
C PRO A 27 -14.76 -2.03 6.48
N GLN A 28 -14.81 -0.75 6.89
CA GLN A 28 -14.04 -0.26 8.04
C GLN A 28 -14.78 -0.34 9.39
N CYS A 29 -16.06 0.04 9.44
CA CYS A 29 -16.83 0.10 10.68
C CYS A 29 -18.08 -0.81 10.70
N ASP A 30 -18.29 -1.60 9.65
CA ASP A 30 -19.42 -2.55 9.51
C ASP A 30 -20.83 -1.93 9.54
N GLN A 31 -20.93 -0.59 9.50
CA GLN A 31 -22.22 0.10 9.47
C GLN A 31 -22.99 -0.24 8.19
N PRO A 32 -24.26 -0.69 8.28
CA PRO A 32 -25.12 -0.86 7.12
C PRO A 32 -25.62 0.51 6.61
N PHE A 33 -25.61 0.71 5.31
CA PHE A 33 -26.17 1.90 4.66
C PHE A 33 -26.60 1.59 3.22
N MET A 34 -27.41 2.48 2.64
CA MET A 34 -27.79 2.41 1.23
C MET A 34 -26.90 3.37 0.43
N LEU A 35 -26.09 2.83 -0.49
CA LEU A 35 -25.27 3.64 -1.37
C LEU A 35 -26.07 4.03 -2.62
N PRO A 36 -26.29 5.32 -2.90
CA PRO A 36 -26.88 5.76 -4.17
C PRO A 36 -25.87 5.57 -5.31
N ARG A 37 -26.35 5.42 -6.55
CA ARG A 37 -25.47 5.49 -7.73
C ARG A 37 -24.78 6.85 -7.80
N LEU A 38 -23.45 6.83 -7.74
CA LEU A 38 -22.61 8.03 -7.78
C LEU A 38 -22.44 8.52 -9.22
N LYS A 39 -22.64 9.83 -9.44
CA LYS A 39 -22.26 10.48 -10.72
C LYS A 39 -20.73 10.61 -10.83
N ARG A 40 -20.20 10.87 -12.04
CA ARG A 40 -18.74 10.96 -12.35
C ARG A 40 -17.88 11.85 -11.43
N HIS A 41 -18.49 12.77 -10.68
CA HIS A 41 -17.83 13.73 -9.79
C HIS A 41 -18.23 13.59 -8.31
N GLN A 42 -18.94 12.52 -7.95
CA GLN A 42 -19.41 12.29 -6.59
C GLN A 42 -18.59 11.19 -5.91
N HIS A 43 -18.43 11.32 -4.59
CA HIS A 43 -17.70 10.38 -3.75
C HIS A 43 -18.60 9.91 -2.62
N GLY A 44 -18.74 8.59 -2.47
CA GLY A 44 -19.49 7.95 -1.39
C GLY A 44 -18.62 7.82 -0.14
N HIS A 45 -19.09 8.39 0.97
CA HIS A 45 -18.44 8.29 2.27
C HIS A 45 -19.35 7.60 3.28
N CYS A 46 -18.77 6.82 4.20
CA CYS A 46 -19.52 6.19 5.27
C CYS A 46 -20.01 7.27 6.28
N PRO A 47 -21.29 7.26 6.70
CA PRO A 47 -21.82 8.25 7.64
C PRO A 47 -21.22 8.14 9.06
N ARG A 48 -20.75 6.95 9.47
CA ARG A 48 -20.21 6.70 10.82
C ARG A 48 -18.71 6.96 10.92
N CYS A 49 -17.90 6.38 10.04
CA CYS A 49 -16.44 6.48 10.12
C CYS A 49 -15.82 7.44 9.09
N ALA A 50 -16.60 8.00 8.17
CA ALA A 50 -16.13 8.81 7.05
C ALA A 50 -15.09 8.10 6.16
N ALA A 51 -15.17 6.76 6.05
CA ALA A 51 -14.38 6.00 5.08
C ALA A 51 -14.81 6.35 3.65
N HIS A 52 -13.85 6.50 2.74
CA HIS A 52 -14.12 6.61 1.31
C HIS A 52 -14.46 5.21 0.75
N LEU A 53 -15.66 5.04 0.24
CA LEU A 53 -16.20 3.73 -0.18
C LEU A 53 -16.17 3.55 -1.69
N ALA A 54 -16.54 4.59 -2.42
CA ALA A 54 -16.59 4.57 -3.87
C ALA A 54 -16.40 5.99 -4.41
N SER A 55 -15.67 6.09 -5.52
CA SER A 55 -15.67 7.29 -6.36
C SER A 55 -16.52 7.03 -7.60
N GLY A 56 -17.19 8.05 -8.11
CA GLY A 56 -17.83 8.00 -9.42
C GLY A 56 -16.87 8.28 -10.58
N ARG A 57 -15.64 8.75 -10.32
CA ARG A 57 -14.65 9.03 -11.37
C ARG A 57 -14.04 7.71 -11.84
N ASP A 58 -14.32 7.32 -13.08
CA ASP A 58 -13.81 6.11 -13.71
C ASP A 58 -13.01 6.44 -14.97
N TRP A 59 -11.80 5.90 -15.10
CA TRP A 59 -11.14 5.85 -16.39
C TRP A 59 -11.54 4.57 -17.11
N SER A 60 -11.81 4.68 -18.41
CA SER A 60 -12.03 3.51 -19.25
C SER A 60 -10.79 2.61 -19.19
N ILE A 61 -11.00 1.29 -19.16
CA ILE A 61 -9.93 0.29 -19.17
C ILE A 61 -8.91 0.56 -20.27
N SER A 62 -9.34 1.00 -21.46
CA SER A 62 -8.44 1.34 -22.57
C SER A 62 -7.40 2.41 -22.22
N ARG A 63 -7.75 3.42 -21.39
CA ARG A 63 -6.79 4.45 -20.93
C ARG A 63 -5.80 3.89 -19.91
N LEU A 64 -6.28 3.06 -18.99
CA LEU A 64 -5.40 2.40 -18.02
C LEU A 64 -4.41 1.46 -18.73
N VAL A 65 -4.87 0.80 -19.81
CA VAL A 65 -4.04 -0.08 -20.64
C VAL A 65 -3.05 0.72 -21.47
N SER A 66 -3.43 1.86 -22.05
CA SER A 66 -2.47 2.70 -22.79
C SER A 66 -1.36 3.23 -21.87
N MET A 67 -1.69 3.58 -20.62
CA MET A 67 -0.68 3.91 -19.61
C MET A 67 0.19 2.70 -19.27
N ALA A 68 -0.40 1.52 -19.11
CA ALA A 68 0.35 0.29 -18.85
C ALA A 68 1.35 -0.04 -19.95
N ILE A 69 0.95 0.12 -21.22
CA ILE A 69 1.84 -0.06 -22.38
C ILE A 69 2.96 0.98 -22.36
N ALA A 70 2.65 2.26 -22.13
CA ALA A 70 3.66 3.31 -22.02
C ALA A 70 4.67 3.03 -20.88
N MET A 71 4.18 2.58 -19.73
CA MET A 71 5.04 2.16 -18.61
C MET A 71 5.93 0.97 -18.99
N LEU A 72 5.39 -0.04 -19.69
CA LEU A 72 6.14 -1.21 -20.14
C LEU A 72 7.30 -0.82 -21.06
N VAL A 73 7.08 0.14 -21.96
CA VAL A 73 8.11 0.65 -22.89
C VAL A 73 9.17 1.47 -22.15
N LEU A 74 8.78 2.26 -21.14
CA LEU A 74 9.71 3.09 -20.36
C LEU A 74 10.53 2.30 -19.34
N MET A 75 10.02 1.17 -18.84
CA MET A 75 10.67 0.38 -17.78
C MET A 75 12.12 -0.02 -18.09
N PRO A 76 12.46 -0.57 -19.27
CA PRO A 76 13.84 -0.91 -19.60
C PRO A 76 14.77 0.30 -19.45
N PHE A 77 14.44 1.42 -20.07
CA PHE A 77 15.23 2.65 -19.99
C PHE A 77 15.34 3.19 -18.55
N ALA A 78 14.23 3.20 -17.80
CA ALA A 78 14.23 3.70 -16.43
C ALA A 78 15.03 2.83 -15.45
N TYR A 79 15.21 1.53 -15.74
CA TYR A 79 15.89 0.59 -14.85
C TYR A 79 17.35 0.32 -15.22
N THR A 80 17.71 0.41 -16.51
CA THR A 80 19.09 0.14 -16.99
C THR A 80 19.94 1.40 -17.15
N GLU A 81 19.34 2.53 -17.54
CA GLU A 81 20.10 3.77 -17.72
C GLU A 81 20.52 4.37 -16.36
N PRO A 82 21.64 5.11 -16.32
CA PRO A 82 22.11 5.76 -15.10
C PRO A 82 21.09 6.79 -14.61
N LEU A 83 20.69 6.63 -13.34
CA LEU A 83 19.86 7.58 -12.61
C LEU A 83 20.70 8.73 -12.08
N LEU A 84 21.91 8.43 -11.61
CA LEU A 84 22.89 9.39 -11.10
C LEU A 84 24.27 9.08 -11.70
N ASN A 85 24.99 10.14 -12.03
CA ASN A 85 26.40 10.10 -12.41
C ASN A 85 27.20 10.76 -11.30
N ILE A 86 28.14 10.01 -10.72
CA ILE A 86 28.98 10.50 -9.63
C ILE A 86 30.39 10.69 -10.18
N ARG A 87 31.02 11.83 -9.90
CA ARG A 87 32.42 12.06 -10.24
C ARG A 87 33.28 11.96 -8.97
N LEU A 88 34.08 10.89 -8.86
CA LEU A 88 35.10 10.72 -7.83
C LEU A 88 36.48 10.81 -8.47
N LEU A 89 37.32 11.74 -8.00
CA LEU A 89 38.74 11.81 -8.37
C LEU A 89 39.00 11.77 -9.90
N GLY A 90 38.12 12.40 -10.69
CA GLY A 90 38.22 12.46 -12.15
C GLY A 90 37.56 11.30 -12.92
N VAL A 91 37.07 10.26 -12.24
CA VAL A 91 36.35 9.12 -12.84
C VAL A 91 34.85 9.30 -12.66
N SER A 92 34.08 9.16 -13.74
CA SER A 92 32.61 9.15 -13.69
C SER A 92 32.09 7.74 -13.47
N ILE A 93 31.30 7.56 -12.42
CA ILE A 93 30.63 6.33 -12.05
C ILE A 93 29.14 6.49 -12.34
N ASN A 94 28.62 5.58 -13.14
CA ASN A 94 27.20 5.53 -13.51
C ASN A 94 26.47 4.62 -12.51
N ALA A 95 25.38 5.10 -11.93
CA ALA A 95 24.57 4.33 -11.00
C ALA A 95 23.15 4.15 -11.55
N SER A 96 22.82 2.92 -11.95
CA SER A 96 21.47 2.50 -12.36
C SER A 96 20.77 1.71 -11.24
N LEU A 97 19.45 1.60 -11.33
CA LEU A 97 18.64 0.86 -10.35
C LEU A 97 19.01 -0.63 -10.31
N LEU A 98 19.11 -1.25 -11.49
CA LEU A 98 19.38 -2.67 -11.61
C LEU A 98 20.79 -3.03 -11.11
N GLU A 99 21.76 -2.18 -11.43
CA GLU A 99 23.14 -2.37 -10.99
C GLU A 99 23.26 -2.23 -9.48
N GLY A 100 22.50 -1.32 -8.85
CA GLY A 100 22.45 -1.23 -7.40
C GLY A 100 21.90 -2.48 -6.73
N ILE A 101 20.80 -3.05 -7.23
CA ILE A 101 20.25 -4.32 -6.72
C ILE A 101 21.25 -5.47 -6.90
N TRP A 102 21.90 -5.53 -8.06
CA TRP A 102 22.91 -6.56 -8.35
C TRP A 102 24.10 -6.46 -7.40
N GLN A 103 24.57 -5.25 -7.16
CA GLN A 103 25.68 -4.97 -6.27
C GLN A 103 25.35 -5.28 -4.81
N MET A 104 24.14 -4.94 -4.34
CA MET A 104 23.65 -5.33 -3.00
C MET A 104 23.71 -6.85 -2.79
N THR A 105 23.34 -7.60 -3.82
CA THR A 105 23.30 -9.07 -3.78
C THR A 105 24.71 -9.65 -3.69
N ARG A 106 25.65 -9.15 -4.49
CA ARG A 106 27.06 -9.58 -4.46
C ARG A 106 27.76 -9.32 -3.13
N GLN A 107 27.34 -8.30 -2.39
CA GLN A 107 27.93 -7.93 -1.10
C GLN A 107 27.33 -8.69 0.10
N GLY A 108 26.57 -9.76 -0.15
CA GLY A 108 26.08 -10.65 0.92
C GLY A 108 24.75 -10.24 1.54
N HIS A 109 24.01 -9.29 0.94
CA HIS A 109 22.69 -8.85 1.43
C HIS A 109 21.54 -9.16 0.45
N PRO A 110 21.35 -10.43 0.04
CA PRO A 110 20.36 -10.81 -0.98
C PRO A 110 18.92 -10.56 -0.53
N VAL A 111 18.62 -10.64 0.77
CA VAL A 111 17.27 -10.43 1.31
C VAL A 111 16.85 -8.96 1.12
N THR A 112 17.69 -8.01 1.53
CA THR A 112 17.43 -6.58 1.34
C THR A 112 17.32 -6.23 -0.14
N ALA A 113 18.22 -6.76 -0.98
CA ALA A 113 18.16 -6.58 -2.42
C ALA A 113 16.84 -7.09 -3.03
N SER A 114 16.36 -8.26 -2.58
CA SER A 114 15.10 -8.85 -3.03
C SER A 114 13.89 -7.99 -2.65
N ILE A 115 13.89 -7.40 -1.44
CA ILE A 115 12.83 -6.48 -1.00
C ILE A 115 12.81 -5.23 -1.89
N VAL A 116 13.97 -4.61 -2.14
CA VAL A 116 14.08 -3.43 -3.02
C VAL A 116 13.62 -3.79 -4.43
N ALA A 117 14.10 -4.90 -4.98
CA ALA A 117 13.75 -5.38 -6.32
C ALA A 117 12.24 -5.65 -6.45
N PHE A 118 11.63 -6.26 -5.44
CA PHE A 118 10.19 -6.50 -5.42
C PHE A 118 9.39 -5.19 -5.44
N CYS A 119 9.74 -4.21 -4.60
CA CYS A 119 8.99 -2.95 -4.53
C CYS A 119 9.19 -2.02 -5.74
N THR A 120 10.37 -2.06 -6.37
CA THR A 120 10.77 -1.13 -7.44
C THR A 120 10.59 -1.69 -8.86
N ILE A 121 10.77 -3.00 -9.04
CA ILE A 121 10.63 -3.69 -10.34
C ILE A 121 9.43 -4.63 -10.29
N GLY A 122 9.38 -5.54 -9.31
CA GLY A 122 8.39 -6.61 -9.26
C GLY A 122 6.94 -6.12 -9.19
N ALA A 123 6.63 -5.22 -8.27
CA ALA A 123 5.28 -4.72 -8.05
C ALA A 123 4.78 -3.83 -9.22
N PRO A 124 5.55 -2.86 -9.75
CA PRO A 124 5.16 -2.11 -10.95
C PRO A 124 4.98 -3.01 -12.18
N LEU A 125 5.85 -3.98 -12.39
CA LEU A 125 5.75 -4.91 -13.51
C LEU A 125 4.50 -5.79 -13.39
N THR A 126 4.23 -6.30 -12.19
CA THR A 126 2.99 -7.02 -11.89
C THR A 126 1.75 -6.15 -12.13
N LEU A 127 1.81 -4.84 -11.84
CA LEU A 127 0.70 -3.91 -12.05
C LEU A 127 0.40 -3.76 -13.54
N VAL A 128 1.44 -3.57 -14.35
CA VAL A 128 1.34 -3.46 -15.81
C VAL A 128 0.74 -4.75 -16.40
N PHE A 129 1.29 -5.91 -16.05
CA PHE A 129 0.78 -7.19 -16.53
C PHE A 129 -0.65 -7.47 -16.08
N ALA A 130 -1.01 -7.11 -14.85
CA ALA A 130 -2.37 -7.25 -14.35
C ALA A 130 -3.37 -6.39 -15.16
N LEU A 131 -2.99 -5.17 -15.56
CA LEU A 131 -3.83 -4.30 -16.39
C LEU A 131 -3.98 -4.83 -17.82
N LEU A 132 -2.89 -5.33 -18.41
CA LEU A 132 -2.93 -5.99 -19.72
C LEU A 132 -3.82 -7.25 -19.66
N TYR A 133 -3.71 -8.04 -18.59
CA TYR A 133 -4.57 -9.20 -18.36
C TYR A 133 -6.04 -8.81 -18.26
N LEU A 134 -6.40 -7.74 -17.52
CA LEU A 134 -7.80 -7.27 -17.45
C LEU A 134 -8.36 -6.87 -18.81
N PHE A 135 -7.52 -6.42 -19.74
CA PHE A 135 -7.95 -6.09 -21.09
C PHE A 135 -8.13 -7.35 -21.96
N PHE A 136 -7.21 -8.30 -21.86
CA PHE A 136 -7.20 -9.50 -22.69
C PHE A 136 -8.17 -10.58 -22.20
N ALA A 137 -8.23 -10.84 -20.89
CA ALA A 137 -8.99 -11.93 -20.29
C ALA A 137 -10.49 -11.97 -20.65
N PRO A 138 -11.24 -10.84 -20.70
CA PRO A 138 -12.64 -10.85 -21.12
C PRO A 138 -12.85 -11.33 -22.56
N ARG A 139 -11.87 -11.14 -23.44
CA ARG A 139 -11.97 -11.55 -24.85
C ARG A 139 -11.80 -13.05 -25.03
N VAL A 140 -11.09 -13.69 -24.11
CA VAL A 140 -10.78 -15.12 -24.13
C VAL A 140 -11.68 -15.91 -23.15
N GLY A 141 -12.49 -15.22 -22.33
CA GLY A 141 -13.35 -15.86 -21.33
C GLY A 141 -12.59 -16.37 -20.10
N MET A 142 -11.42 -15.82 -19.79
CA MET A 142 -10.61 -16.23 -18.64
C MET A 142 -11.14 -15.65 -17.32
N ASN A 143 -10.81 -16.29 -16.20
CA ASN A 143 -11.21 -15.84 -14.86
C ASN A 143 -10.48 -14.54 -14.45
N LEU A 144 -11.24 -13.49 -14.11
CA LEU A 144 -10.70 -12.19 -13.71
C LEU A 144 -10.52 -12.03 -12.20
N ARG A 145 -11.15 -12.90 -11.40
CA ARG A 145 -11.17 -12.80 -9.93
C ARG A 145 -9.77 -12.75 -9.29
N PRO A 146 -8.78 -13.60 -9.67
CA PRO A 146 -7.47 -13.58 -9.02
C PRO A 146 -6.75 -12.25 -9.20
N VAL A 147 -6.85 -11.67 -10.40
CA VAL A 147 -6.19 -10.40 -10.73
C VAL A 147 -6.87 -9.23 -10.02
N LEU A 148 -8.20 -9.23 -9.91
CA LEU A 148 -8.93 -8.25 -9.12
C LEU A 148 -8.58 -8.29 -7.62
N LEU A 149 -8.40 -9.49 -7.05
CA LEU A 149 -7.91 -9.66 -5.68
C LEU A 149 -6.45 -9.21 -5.52
N LEU A 150 -5.60 -9.49 -6.51
CA LEU A 150 -4.19 -9.10 -6.51
C LEU A 150 -4.02 -7.58 -6.50
N PHE A 151 -4.84 -6.83 -7.25
CA PHE A 151 -4.74 -5.37 -7.34
C PHE A 151 -4.90 -4.65 -6.00
N GLU A 152 -5.84 -5.10 -5.16
CA GLU A 152 -6.08 -4.47 -3.85
C GLU A 152 -4.82 -4.51 -2.98
N ARG A 153 -4.08 -5.62 -3.02
CA ARG A 153 -2.77 -5.74 -2.37
C ARG A 153 -1.70 -4.92 -3.09
N LEU A 154 -1.59 -5.10 -4.40
CA LEU A 154 -0.47 -4.59 -5.19
C LEU A 154 -0.32 -3.06 -5.13
N LYS A 155 -1.42 -2.33 -5.00
CA LYS A 155 -1.42 -0.85 -4.89
C LYS A 155 -0.52 -0.32 -3.77
N GLU A 156 -0.39 -1.05 -2.67
CA GLU A 156 0.39 -0.63 -1.50
C GLU A 156 1.89 -0.90 -1.67
N TRP A 157 2.26 -1.85 -2.55
CA TRP A 157 3.64 -2.29 -2.76
C TRP A 157 4.37 -1.57 -3.91
N VAL A 158 3.64 -0.82 -4.75
CA VAL A 158 4.23 0.02 -5.80
C VAL A 158 4.80 1.29 -5.17
N MET A 159 6.13 1.36 -5.07
CA MET A 159 6.85 2.39 -4.28
C MET A 159 7.84 3.21 -5.11
N LEU A 160 7.56 3.45 -6.39
CA LEU A 160 8.44 4.23 -7.26
C LEU A 160 8.63 5.68 -6.77
N ASP A 161 7.60 6.27 -6.17
CA ASP A 161 7.65 7.59 -5.56
C ASP A 161 8.53 7.61 -4.30
N VAL A 162 8.40 6.62 -3.44
CA VAL A 162 9.23 6.51 -2.23
C VAL A 162 10.69 6.26 -2.60
N TYR A 163 10.95 5.45 -3.63
CA TYR A 163 12.30 5.23 -4.15
C TYR A 163 12.93 6.53 -4.69
N LEU A 164 12.17 7.36 -5.42
CA LEU A 164 12.65 8.66 -5.91
C LEU A 164 13.05 9.59 -4.76
N VAL A 165 12.24 9.64 -3.70
CA VAL A 165 12.57 10.42 -2.50
C VAL A 165 13.82 9.84 -1.84
N GLY A 166 13.94 8.52 -1.76
CA GLY A 166 15.15 7.86 -1.28
C GLY A 166 16.40 8.20 -2.10
N LEU A 167 16.28 8.29 -3.42
CA LEU A 167 17.35 8.71 -4.33
C LEU A 167 17.77 10.16 -4.08
N ALA A 168 16.80 11.06 -3.88
CA ALA A 168 17.09 12.44 -3.53
C ALA A 168 17.87 12.53 -2.21
N VAL A 169 17.40 11.85 -1.15
CA VAL A 169 18.09 11.83 0.16
C VAL A 169 19.48 11.20 0.07
N ALA A 170 19.61 10.07 -0.63
CA ALA A 170 20.90 9.42 -0.85
C ALA A 170 21.88 10.32 -1.63
N SER A 171 21.40 11.03 -2.66
CA SER A 171 22.23 11.98 -3.43
C SER A 171 22.76 13.12 -2.55
N ILE A 172 21.95 13.64 -1.63
CA ILE A 172 22.37 14.68 -0.69
C ILE A 172 23.45 14.14 0.26
N LYS A 173 23.29 12.91 0.75
CA LYS A 173 24.29 12.26 1.61
C LYS A 173 25.62 12.04 0.89
N VAL A 174 25.57 11.62 -0.38
CA VAL A 174 26.79 11.34 -1.18
C VAL A 174 27.49 12.62 -1.65
N ARG A 175 26.77 13.75 -1.74
CA ARG A 175 27.34 15.06 -2.09
C ARG A 175 28.42 15.56 -1.13
N GLU A 176 28.44 15.09 0.10
CA GLU A 176 29.50 15.42 1.06
C GLU A 176 30.86 14.84 0.65
N PHE A 177 30.86 13.78 -0.19
CA PHE A 177 32.07 13.07 -0.61
C PHE A 177 32.38 13.24 -2.11
N SER A 178 31.42 13.68 -2.93
CA SER A 178 31.55 13.69 -4.39
C SER A 178 30.56 14.59 -5.13
N GLU A 179 30.90 14.99 -6.36
CA GLU A 179 29.96 15.70 -7.24
C GLU A 179 28.92 14.73 -7.81
N VAL A 180 27.64 15.02 -7.57
CA VAL A 180 26.51 14.19 -8.01
C VAL A 180 25.69 14.91 -9.07
N LEU A 181 25.72 14.39 -10.30
CA LEU A 181 25.01 14.89 -11.47
C LEU A 181 23.82 13.96 -11.79
N PRO A 182 22.66 14.50 -12.20
CA PRO A 182 21.54 13.67 -12.65
C PRO A 182 21.90 12.94 -13.95
N GLY A 183 21.56 11.65 -14.04
CA GLY A 183 21.73 10.86 -15.25
C GLY A 183 20.51 10.91 -16.17
N ASN A 184 20.67 10.50 -17.43
CA ASN A 184 19.59 10.51 -18.44
C ASN A 184 18.42 9.59 -18.05
N GLY A 185 18.69 8.48 -17.35
CA GLY A 185 17.69 7.55 -16.85
C GLY A 185 16.72 8.18 -15.84
N LEU A 186 17.12 9.26 -15.17
CA LEU A 186 16.28 9.95 -14.20
C LEU A 186 14.99 10.47 -14.84
N LEU A 187 15.06 11.00 -16.06
CA LEU A 187 13.87 11.50 -16.76
C LEU A 187 12.90 10.38 -17.10
N ALA A 188 13.41 9.25 -17.63
CA ALA A 188 12.60 8.06 -17.88
C ALA A 188 11.93 7.54 -16.60
N PHE A 189 12.67 7.53 -15.49
CA PHE A 189 12.16 7.14 -14.18
C PHE A 189 11.09 8.10 -13.65
N LEU A 190 11.27 9.41 -13.80
CA LEU A 190 10.28 10.43 -13.41
C LEU A 190 8.97 10.27 -14.17
N VAL A 191 9.03 10.05 -15.50
CA VAL A 191 7.84 9.81 -16.32
C VAL A 191 7.18 8.49 -15.94
N LEU A 192 7.94 7.42 -15.72
CA LEU A 192 7.43 6.13 -15.25
C LEU A 192 6.71 6.26 -13.90
N MET A 193 7.30 6.99 -12.94
CA MET A 193 6.70 7.25 -11.64
C MET A 193 5.40 8.04 -11.77
N ALA A 194 5.38 9.10 -12.58
CA ALA A 194 4.19 9.91 -12.81
C ALA A 194 3.04 9.11 -13.45
N LEU A 195 3.34 8.27 -14.46
CA LEU A 195 2.36 7.39 -15.09
C LEU A 195 1.83 6.33 -14.10
N SER A 196 2.71 5.74 -13.30
CA SER A 196 2.34 4.78 -12.27
C SER A 196 1.43 5.41 -11.21
N LEU A 197 1.80 6.59 -10.70
CA LEU A 197 0.99 7.32 -9.73
C LEU A 197 -0.38 7.71 -10.29
N LEU A 198 -0.42 8.22 -11.53
CA LEU A 198 -1.67 8.58 -12.20
C LEU A 198 -2.58 7.35 -12.39
N THR A 199 -1.98 6.20 -12.71
CA THR A 199 -2.67 4.91 -12.81
C THR A 199 -3.26 4.52 -11.46
N LEU A 200 -2.48 4.53 -10.38
CA LEU A 200 -2.94 4.14 -9.04
C LEU A 200 -4.02 5.06 -8.46
N ILE A 201 -4.00 6.35 -8.82
CA ILE A 201 -5.03 7.33 -8.43
C ILE A 201 -6.36 7.04 -9.13
N HIS A 202 -6.33 6.74 -10.43
CA HIS A 202 -7.53 6.50 -11.24
C HIS A 202 -7.98 5.03 -11.26
N LEU A 203 -7.14 4.12 -10.76
CA LEU A 203 -7.44 2.70 -10.60
C LEU A 203 -8.42 2.52 -9.43
N ASN A 204 -9.70 2.29 -9.76
CA ASN A 204 -10.76 2.03 -8.80
C ASN A 204 -11.16 0.56 -8.83
N ALA A 205 -10.59 -0.24 -7.91
CA ALA A 205 -10.85 -1.68 -7.81
C ALA A 205 -12.34 -2.00 -7.62
N GLU A 206 -13.05 -1.19 -6.83
CA GLU A 206 -14.47 -1.37 -6.52
C GLU A 206 -15.34 -1.25 -7.78
N GLN A 207 -15.00 -0.33 -8.68
CA GLN A 207 -15.69 -0.18 -9.98
C GLN A 207 -15.35 -1.33 -10.94
N LEU A 208 -14.09 -1.77 -10.98
CA LEU A 208 -13.68 -2.92 -11.82
C LEU A 208 -14.45 -4.17 -11.42
N TRP A 209 -14.55 -4.42 -10.13
CA TRP A 209 -15.38 -5.49 -9.59
C TRP A 209 -16.85 -5.32 -9.99
N GLN A 210 -17.42 -4.11 -9.97
CA GLN A 210 -18.82 -3.88 -10.35
C GLN A 210 -19.07 -4.08 -11.85
N ARG A 211 -18.09 -3.75 -12.68
CA ARG A 211 -18.18 -3.91 -14.14
C ARG A 211 -18.17 -5.39 -14.55
N TYR A 212 -17.28 -6.19 -13.96
CA TYR A 212 -17.14 -7.60 -14.33
C TYR A 212 -18.06 -8.54 -13.55
N TYR A 213 -18.34 -8.21 -12.28
CA TYR A 213 -19.19 -9.00 -11.39
C TYR A 213 -20.15 -8.06 -10.65
N PRO A 214 -21.20 -7.54 -11.33
CA PRO A 214 -22.13 -6.59 -10.74
C PRO A 214 -22.89 -7.21 -9.57
N GLN A 215 -23.05 -6.41 -8.51
CA GLN A 215 -24.01 -6.71 -7.46
C GLN A 215 -25.41 -6.41 -8.01
N ARG A 216 -26.32 -7.39 -8.00
CA ARG A 216 -27.72 -7.14 -8.36
C ARG A 216 -28.31 -6.19 -7.33
N ASP A 217 -28.95 -5.11 -7.82
CA ASP A 217 -29.59 -4.10 -7.00
C ASP A 217 -30.70 -4.76 -6.15
N LEU A 218 -30.74 -4.44 -4.86
CA LEU A 218 -31.80 -4.89 -3.96
C LEU A 218 -33.03 -4.01 -4.23
N HIS A 219 -33.90 -4.42 -5.14
CA HIS A 219 -35.25 -3.87 -5.21
C HIS A 219 -36.22 -4.84 -4.52
N PRO A 220 -36.96 -4.41 -3.49
CA PRO A 220 -38.20 -5.06 -3.10
C PRO A 220 -39.25 -4.68 -4.15
N GLN A 221 -39.15 -5.26 -5.35
CA GLN A 221 -40.18 -5.10 -6.35
C GLN A 221 -41.29 -6.09 -5.99
N ARG A 222 -42.42 -5.56 -5.53
CA ARG A 222 -43.72 -6.26 -5.62
C ARG A 222 -43.91 -6.58 -7.10
N ASP A 223 -43.57 -7.79 -7.51
CA ASP A 223 -43.94 -8.29 -8.83
C ASP A 223 -45.46 -8.52 -8.85
N PRO A 224 -46.24 -7.92 -9.77
CA PRO A 224 -47.69 -8.13 -9.87
C PRO A 224 -48.08 -9.45 -10.56
N HIS A 225 -47.16 -10.38 -10.81
CA HIS A 225 -47.46 -11.60 -11.58
C HIS A 225 -47.38 -12.88 -10.72
N PRO A 226 -48.53 -13.47 -10.34
CA PRO A 226 -48.58 -14.76 -9.67
C PRO A 226 -48.59 -15.85 -10.74
N GLN A 227 -47.45 -16.49 -11.05
CA GLN A 227 -47.39 -17.82 -11.69
C GLN A 227 -45.94 -18.31 -11.95
N ARG A 228 -45.05 -18.22 -10.95
CA ARG A 228 -43.74 -18.90 -11.05
C ARG A 228 -43.44 -19.75 -9.83
N ASN A 229 -42.88 -20.92 -10.13
CA ASN A 229 -42.76 -22.12 -9.31
C ASN A 229 -42.15 -21.87 -7.91
N PRO A 230 -42.83 -22.22 -6.79
CA PRO A 230 -42.38 -21.87 -5.43
C PRO A 230 -41.04 -22.49 -4.98
N GLN A 231 -40.62 -23.62 -5.55
CA GLN A 231 -39.48 -24.39 -5.04
C GLN A 231 -38.10 -23.95 -5.59
N ARG A 232 -38.03 -23.18 -6.68
CA ARG A 232 -36.74 -22.67 -7.21
C ARG A 232 -36.36 -21.27 -6.71
N ASP A 233 -37.31 -20.53 -6.15
CA ASP A 233 -37.11 -19.15 -5.72
C ASP A 233 -36.69 -19.02 -4.24
N GLN A 234 -36.80 -20.08 -3.44
CA GLN A 234 -36.30 -20.09 -2.05
C GLN A 234 -34.77 -19.96 -1.96
N GLN A 235 -34.02 -20.37 -2.99
CA GLN A 235 -32.58 -20.12 -3.10
C GLN A 235 -32.22 -18.70 -3.60
N ARG A 236 -33.22 -17.96 -4.10
CA ARG A 236 -33.10 -16.63 -4.72
C ARG A 236 -33.74 -15.51 -3.89
N ALA A 237 -34.19 -15.80 -2.67
CA ALA A 237 -34.64 -14.77 -1.73
C ALA A 237 -33.44 -13.88 -1.33
N ASN A 238 -33.46 -12.61 -1.75
CA ASN A 238 -32.54 -11.60 -1.24
C ASN A 238 -32.85 -11.38 0.26
N PRO A 239 -31.92 -11.66 1.17
CA PRO A 239 -32.21 -11.78 2.59
C PRO A 239 -32.23 -10.43 3.33
N ALA A 240 -32.78 -10.44 4.54
CA ALA A 240 -32.91 -9.30 5.43
C ALA A 240 -31.56 -8.60 5.72
N PRO A 241 -31.53 -7.26 5.88
CA PRO A 241 -30.30 -6.47 6.08
C PRO A 241 -29.50 -6.83 7.35
N ALA A 242 -30.09 -7.58 8.30
CA ALA A 242 -29.47 -7.92 9.58
C ALA A 242 -28.34 -8.95 9.46
N GLU A 243 -28.43 -9.92 8.55
CA GLU A 243 -27.50 -11.06 8.46
C GLU A 243 -26.45 -10.94 7.35
N ALA A 244 -26.50 -9.88 6.56
CA ALA A 244 -25.54 -9.68 5.47
C ALA A 244 -24.15 -9.33 6.02
N LEU A 245 -23.11 -9.96 5.47
CA LEU A 245 -21.70 -9.73 5.84
C LEU A 245 -20.98 -8.98 4.72
N VAL A 246 -19.98 -8.17 5.08
CA VAL A 246 -19.08 -7.51 4.11
C VAL A 246 -17.83 -8.34 3.85
N CYS A 247 -17.53 -8.62 2.59
CA CYS A 247 -16.27 -9.21 2.18
C CYS A 247 -15.15 -8.16 2.17
N LEU A 248 -14.10 -8.35 2.95
CA LEU A 248 -12.97 -7.41 3.01
C LEU A 248 -12.02 -7.47 1.79
N SER A 249 -12.25 -8.38 0.84
CA SER A 249 -11.39 -8.55 -0.36
C SER A 249 -12.05 -8.12 -1.67
N CYS A 250 -13.36 -7.88 -1.67
CA CYS A 250 -14.05 -7.37 -2.87
C CYS A 250 -15.19 -6.40 -2.52
N HIS A 251 -15.26 -5.99 -1.26
CA HIS A 251 -16.26 -5.11 -0.62
C HIS A 251 -17.73 -5.44 -0.90
N PHE A 252 -17.99 -6.67 -1.34
CA PHE A 252 -19.31 -7.20 -1.63
C PHE A 252 -20.05 -7.49 -0.33
N THR A 253 -21.28 -7.00 -0.21
CA THR A 253 -22.13 -7.25 0.96
C THR A 253 -23.18 -8.28 0.60
N ALA A 254 -23.10 -9.47 1.18
CA ALA A 254 -24.04 -10.56 0.97
C ALA A 254 -23.96 -11.58 2.11
N GLN A 255 -24.92 -12.51 2.14
CA GLN A 255 -24.77 -13.71 2.95
C GLN A 255 -23.74 -14.67 2.34
N PRO A 256 -23.08 -15.49 3.17
CA PRO A 256 -22.20 -16.54 2.68
C PRO A 256 -22.96 -17.49 1.75
N ASP A 257 -22.23 -18.10 0.82
CA ASP A 257 -22.71 -19.25 0.06
C ASP A 257 -22.82 -20.50 0.97
N HIS A 258 -23.37 -21.61 0.47
CA HIS A 258 -23.49 -22.88 1.20
C HIS A 258 -22.17 -23.38 1.81
N GLN A 259 -21.04 -22.98 1.22
CA GLN A 259 -19.69 -23.31 1.68
C GLN A 259 -19.05 -22.24 2.58
N GLY A 260 -19.80 -21.22 3.03
CA GLY A 260 -19.25 -20.12 3.83
C GLY A 260 -18.43 -19.10 3.02
N ARG A 261 -18.57 -19.07 1.69
CA ARG A 261 -17.72 -18.26 0.79
C ARG A 261 -18.45 -17.04 0.25
N CYS A 262 -17.70 -16.00 -0.13
CA CYS A 262 -18.23 -14.86 -0.83
C CYS A 262 -18.68 -15.26 -2.25
N ARG A 263 -19.94 -15.01 -2.60
CA ARG A 263 -20.50 -15.33 -3.93
C ARG A 263 -19.80 -14.60 -5.10
N ARG A 264 -19.09 -13.51 -4.83
CA ARG A 264 -18.40 -12.69 -5.84
C ARG A 264 -16.96 -13.13 -6.07
N CYS A 265 -16.15 -13.17 -5.00
CA CYS A 265 -14.71 -13.46 -5.09
C CYS A 265 -14.31 -14.88 -4.63
N HIS A 266 -15.23 -15.66 -4.07
CA HIS A 266 -15.01 -17.01 -3.52
C HIS A 266 -14.08 -17.12 -2.30
N VAL A 267 -13.66 -15.99 -1.73
CA VAL A 267 -12.91 -15.95 -0.47
C VAL A 267 -13.85 -16.31 0.71
N PRO A 268 -13.39 -17.06 1.73
CA PRO A 268 -14.17 -17.33 2.93
C PRO A 268 -14.74 -16.04 3.55
N LEU A 269 -16.05 -16.01 3.77
CA LEU A 269 -16.77 -14.84 4.28
C LEU A 269 -17.01 -15.02 5.77
N THR A 270 -16.16 -14.37 6.58
CA THR A 270 -16.27 -14.41 8.04
C THR A 270 -16.73 -13.05 8.60
N PRO A 271 -17.48 -13.03 9.71
CA PRO A 271 -17.94 -11.79 10.33
C PRO A 271 -16.79 -10.90 10.81
N ARG A 272 -15.73 -11.52 11.37
CA ARG A 272 -14.47 -10.88 11.75
C ARG A 272 -13.29 -11.69 11.22
N ARG A 273 -12.14 -11.05 11.00
CA ARG A 273 -10.93 -11.78 10.61
C ARG A 273 -10.44 -12.63 11.80
N PRO A 274 -10.29 -13.96 11.63
CA PRO A 274 -9.87 -14.84 12.73
C PRO A 274 -8.45 -14.49 13.18
N TYR A 275 -8.24 -14.46 14.51
CA TYR A 275 -6.96 -14.19 15.16
C TYR A 275 -6.30 -12.85 14.76
N SER A 276 -7.07 -11.88 14.25
CA SER A 276 -6.53 -10.60 13.78
C SER A 276 -5.69 -9.88 14.86
N LEU A 277 -6.20 -9.82 16.10
CA LEU A 277 -5.50 -9.18 17.21
C LEU A 277 -4.21 -9.92 17.57
N GLN A 278 -4.23 -11.26 17.63
CA GLN A 278 -3.05 -12.08 17.92
C GLN A 278 -1.98 -11.95 16.84
N LYS A 279 -2.37 -12.00 15.55
CA LYS A 279 -1.46 -11.79 14.41
C LYS A 279 -0.80 -10.41 14.48
N SER A 280 -1.58 -9.37 14.75
CA SER A 280 -1.09 -8.00 14.85
C SER A 280 -0.08 -7.84 16.00
N TRP A 281 -0.38 -8.41 17.18
CA TRP A 281 0.55 -8.45 18.32
C TRP A 281 1.83 -9.22 18.01
N SER A 282 1.73 -10.42 17.41
CA SER A 282 2.90 -11.25 17.10
C SER A 282 3.87 -10.54 16.15
N ALA A 283 3.34 -9.85 15.13
CA ALA A 283 4.13 -9.07 14.19
C ALA A 283 4.75 -7.83 14.86
N LEU A 284 3.99 -7.13 15.72
CA LEU A 284 4.48 -5.95 16.44
C LEU A 284 5.60 -6.30 17.43
N ILE A 285 5.42 -7.34 18.24
CA ILE A 285 6.43 -7.80 19.21
C ILE A 285 7.70 -8.21 18.47
N SER A 286 7.55 -9.00 17.39
CA SER A 286 8.69 -9.40 16.55
C SER A 286 9.42 -8.17 15.96
N ALA A 287 8.68 -7.16 15.49
CA ALA A 287 9.27 -5.92 14.98
C ALA A 287 10.04 -5.17 16.07
N VAL A 288 9.50 -5.07 17.29
CA VAL A 288 10.18 -4.40 18.43
C VAL A 288 11.48 -5.12 18.78
N ILE A 289 11.46 -6.46 18.84
CA ILE A 289 12.66 -7.26 19.13
C ILE A 289 13.74 -7.03 18.08
N LEU A 290 13.39 -6.93 16.79
CA LEU A 290 14.34 -6.69 15.70
C LEU A 290 14.80 -5.22 15.60
N LEU A 291 13.99 -4.28 16.10
CA LEU A 291 14.34 -2.87 16.09
C LEU A 291 15.46 -2.54 17.08
N LEU A 292 15.61 -3.31 18.17
CA LEU A 292 16.70 -3.17 19.13
C LEU A 292 18.09 -3.46 18.51
N PRO A 293 18.37 -4.63 17.92
CA PRO A 293 19.64 -4.88 17.24
C PRO A 293 19.84 -3.96 16.02
N ALA A 294 18.77 -3.59 15.31
CA ALA A 294 18.85 -2.67 14.18
C ALA A 294 19.39 -1.28 14.55
N ASN A 295 19.13 -0.78 15.75
CA ASN A 295 19.62 0.53 16.20
C ASN A 295 20.98 0.44 16.91
N LEU A 296 21.36 -0.72 17.44
CA LEU A 296 22.61 -0.92 18.18
C LEU A 296 23.77 -1.34 17.27
N MET A 297 23.50 -2.10 16.21
CA MET A 297 24.53 -2.59 15.30
C MET A 297 24.92 -1.56 14.24
N PRO A 298 26.13 -1.66 13.68
CA PRO A 298 26.57 -0.78 12.62
C PRO A 298 25.73 -1.01 11.36
N ILE A 299 25.34 0.11 10.74
CA ILE A 299 24.57 0.11 9.49
C ILE A 299 25.48 0.23 8.28
N SER A 300 26.62 0.91 8.44
CA SER A 300 27.64 1.05 7.43
C SER A 300 29.02 0.83 8.02
N ILE A 301 29.87 0.11 7.30
CA ILE A 301 31.27 -0.10 7.64
C ILE A 301 32.08 0.51 6.50
N ILE A 302 32.91 1.48 6.83
CA ILE A 302 33.77 2.22 5.89
C ILE A 302 35.22 1.94 6.25
N TYR A 303 36.04 1.59 5.26
CA TYR A 303 37.49 1.50 5.41
C TYR A 303 38.13 2.79 4.93
N VAL A 304 38.67 3.59 5.86
CA VAL A 304 39.43 4.81 5.56
C VAL A 304 40.87 4.59 6.01
N ASN A 305 41.84 4.68 5.09
CA ASN A 305 43.26 4.47 5.36
C ASN A 305 43.58 3.12 6.06
N GLY A 306 42.84 2.05 5.69
CA GLY A 306 42.99 0.72 6.30
C GLY A 306 42.36 0.56 7.69
N VAL A 307 41.83 1.64 8.29
CA VAL A 307 41.13 1.58 9.58
C VAL A 307 39.63 1.35 9.35
N ARG A 308 39.10 0.31 9.99
CA ARG A 308 37.68 -0.05 9.94
C ARG A 308 36.88 0.91 10.84
N ARG A 309 36.14 1.83 10.25
CA ARG A 309 35.17 2.69 10.95
C ARG A 309 33.76 2.13 10.77
N GLU A 310 33.11 1.89 11.89
CA GLU A 310 31.73 1.42 11.94
C GLU A 310 30.82 2.57 12.33
N ASP A 311 29.81 2.85 11.50
CA ASP A 311 28.81 3.86 11.80
C ASP A 311 27.47 3.20 12.10
N THR A 312 26.88 3.56 13.24
CA THR A 312 25.48 3.30 13.57
C THR A 312 24.60 4.40 12.96
N ILE A 313 23.28 4.20 12.93
CA ILE A 313 22.34 5.24 12.51
C ILE A 313 22.58 6.53 13.33
N PHE A 314 22.77 6.37 14.65
CA PHE A 314 22.99 7.49 15.56
C PHE A 314 24.33 8.20 15.32
N SER A 315 25.43 7.47 15.16
CA SER A 315 26.73 8.09 14.88
C SER A 315 26.74 8.78 13.52
N GLY A 316 26.08 8.19 12.51
CA GLY A 316 25.90 8.81 11.20
C GLY A 316 25.14 10.14 11.27
N ILE A 317 24.05 10.21 12.05
CA ILE A 317 23.30 11.46 12.25
C ILE A 317 24.16 12.51 12.95
N MET A 318 24.92 12.12 13.98
CA MET A 318 25.79 13.05 14.71
C MET A 318 26.90 13.61 13.80
N SER A 319 27.48 12.77 12.95
CA SER A 319 28.49 13.21 11.97
C SER A 319 27.92 14.18 10.93
N LEU A 320 26.65 14.01 10.54
CA LEU A 320 25.99 14.91 9.58
C LEU A 320 25.48 16.20 10.25
N ALA A 321 25.18 16.17 11.54
CA ALA A 321 24.66 17.33 12.26
C ALA A 321 25.69 18.47 12.36
N THR A 322 26.99 18.12 12.33
CA THR A 322 28.07 19.11 12.34
C THR A 322 28.32 19.74 10.97
N SER A 323 28.03 19.02 9.87
CA SER A 323 28.20 19.52 8.50
C SER A 323 26.93 20.23 7.98
N ASN A 324 25.78 19.57 8.05
CA ASN A 324 24.52 19.97 7.43
C ASN A 324 23.31 19.57 8.28
N VAL A 325 22.96 20.44 9.24
CA VAL A 325 21.79 20.26 10.14
C VAL A 325 20.50 19.86 9.41
N PRO A 326 20.11 20.48 8.26
CA PRO A 326 18.87 20.10 7.57
C PRO A 326 18.86 18.65 7.07
N VAL A 327 20.02 18.14 6.63
CA VAL A 327 20.16 16.77 6.11
C VAL A 327 20.12 15.77 7.26
N ALA A 328 20.85 16.07 8.34
CA ALA A 328 20.82 15.28 9.56
C ALA A 328 19.39 15.14 10.12
N LEU A 329 18.61 16.23 10.10
CA LEU A 329 17.22 16.23 10.55
C LEU A 329 16.33 15.29 9.70
N VAL A 330 16.47 15.33 8.37
CA VAL A 330 15.71 14.46 7.46
C VAL A 330 16.02 12.98 7.73
N VAL A 331 17.30 12.64 7.86
CA VAL A 331 17.74 11.26 8.15
C VAL A 331 17.28 10.82 9.54
N PHE A 332 17.37 11.68 10.56
CA PHE A 332 16.88 11.39 11.90
C PHE A 332 15.37 11.12 11.94
N ILE A 333 14.58 11.97 11.29
CA ILE A 333 13.13 11.81 11.22
C ILE A 333 12.77 10.49 10.54
N ALA A 334 13.40 10.21 9.39
CA ALA A 334 13.11 9.02 8.62
C ALA A 334 13.52 7.75 9.41
N SER A 335 14.77 7.65 9.84
CA SER A 335 15.33 6.39 10.33
C SER A 335 15.04 6.07 11.80
N ILE A 336 14.73 7.08 12.62
CA ILE A 336 14.42 6.88 14.06
C ILE A 336 12.97 7.26 14.32
N LEU A 337 12.58 8.52 14.08
CA LEU A 337 11.28 9.01 14.52
C LEU A 337 10.11 8.25 13.89
N VAL A 338 10.17 7.93 12.59
CA VAL A 338 9.08 7.23 11.88
C VAL A 338 8.88 5.78 12.38
N PRO A 339 9.91 4.90 12.46
CA PRO A 339 9.75 3.56 13.02
C PRO A 339 9.25 3.54 14.46
N PHE A 340 9.81 4.39 15.33
CA PHE A 340 9.38 4.45 16.74
C PHE A 340 7.93 4.96 16.86
N SER A 341 7.55 5.98 16.10
CA SER A 341 6.17 6.49 16.08
C SER A 341 5.18 5.41 15.64
N LYS A 342 5.53 4.58 14.65
CA LYS A 342 4.72 3.44 14.21
C LYS A 342 4.50 2.42 15.33
N VAL A 343 5.56 2.06 16.07
CA VAL A 343 5.48 1.12 17.20
C VAL A 343 4.58 1.68 18.29
N ILE A 344 4.76 2.94 18.68
CA ILE A 344 3.98 3.60 19.74
C ILE A 344 2.49 3.62 19.37
N ILE A 345 2.15 4.08 18.16
CA ILE A 345 0.76 4.22 17.73
C ILE A 345 0.08 2.85 17.56
N THR A 346 0.79 1.85 17.01
CA THR A 346 0.24 0.49 16.84
C THR A 346 0.05 -0.18 18.20
N THR A 347 1.01 -0.06 19.12
CA THR A 347 0.86 -0.52 20.51
C THR A 347 -0.36 0.12 21.17
N PHE A 348 -0.50 1.44 21.06
CA PHE A 348 -1.65 2.16 21.60
C PHE A 348 -2.98 1.64 21.04
N LEU A 349 -3.07 1.43 19.72
CA LEU A 349 -4.26 0.86 19.08
C LEU A 349 -4.58 -0.55 19.60
N LEU A 350 -3.58 -1.43 19.68
CA LEU A 350 -3.76 -2.81 20.12
C LEU A 350 -4.14 -2.91 21.60
N VAL A 351 -3.45 -2.19 22.49
CA VAL A 351 -3.78 -2.08 23.91
C VAL A 351 -5.18 -1.51 24.07
N SER A 352 -5.52 -0.48 23.30
CA SER A 352 -6.83 0.16 23.39
C SER A 352 -7.98 -0.74 22.95
N ILE A 353 -7.77 -1.63 21.98
CA ILE A 353 -8.76 -2.63 21.55
C ILE A 353 -8.82 -3.77 22.58
N HIS A 354 -7.68 -4.23 23.09
CA HIS A 354 -7.58 -5.33 24.04
C HIS A 354 -8.24 -5.01 25.40
N PHE A 355 -7.91 -3.85 25.99
CA PHE A 355 -8.48 -3.39 27.26
C PHE A 355 -9.82 -2.66 27.10
N ARG A 356 -10.38 -2.62 25.89
CA ARG A 356 -11.66 -1.96 25.56
C ARG A 356 -11.78 -0.54 26.16
N MET A 357 -10.71 0.24 26.08
CA MET A 357 -10.67 1.59 26.68
C MET A 357 -11.83 2.46 26.14
N LYS A 358 -12.27 3.47 26.90
CA LYS A 358 -13.33 4.42 26.48
C LYS A 358 -12.81 5.59 25.63
N THR A 359 -11.56 5.57 25.20
CA THR A 359 -10.97 6.61 24.33
C THR A 359 -11.79 6.79 23.04
N GLY A 360 -11.83 8.03 22.52
CA GLY A 360 -12.62 8.37 21.34
C GLY A 360 -12.34 7.47 20.13
N ARG A 361 -13.38 6.81 19.61
CA ARG A 361 -13.31 5.88 18.47
C ARG A 361 -12.84 6.55 17.18
N MET A 362 -13.23 7.80 16.98
CA MET A 362 -12.81 8.57 15.82
C MET A 362 -11.31 8.88 15.85
N LEU A 363 -10.71 9.06 17.04
CA LEU A 363 -9.26 9.20 17.19
C LEU A 363 -8.57 7.91 16.76
N ARG A 364 -9.03 6.74 17.22
CA ARG A 364 -8.47 5.43 16.81
C ARG A 364 -8.55 5.21 15.30
N MET A 365 -9.68 5.54 14.68
CA MET A 365 -9.84 5.45 13.23
C MET A 365 -8.97 6.44 12.46
N ARG A 366 -8.68 7.62 13.02
CA ARG A 366 -7.72 8.57 12.44
C ARG A 366 -6.29 8.05 12.58
N LEU A 367 -5.92 7.54 13.74
CA LEU A 367 -4.61 6.93 13.99
C LEU A 367 -4.37 5.72 13.07
N LEU A 368 -5.36 4.84 12.89
CA LEU A 368 -5.26 3.72 11.96
C LEU A 368 -5.07 4.18 10.50
N ARG A 369 -5.80 5.21 10.07
CA ARG A 369 -5.63 5.81 8.73
C ARG A 369 -4.27 6.50 8.57
N LEU A 370 -3.78 7.17 9.61
CA LEU A 370 -2.45 7.76 9.64
C LEU A 370 -1.38 6.67 9.53
N MET A 371 -1.53 5.54 10.24
CA MET A 371 -0.59 4.42 10.20
C MET A 371 -0.58 3.67 8.86
N SER A 372 -1.73 3.47 8.23
CA SER A 372 -1.76 2.92 6.88
C SER A 372 -1.12 3.86 5.86
N TRP A 373 -1.31 5.18 5.99
CA TRP A 373 -0.64 6.16 5.15
C TRP A 373 0.88 6.19 5.37
N ILE A 374 1.35 6.26 6.63
CA ILE A 374 2.79 6.23 6.96
C ILE A 374 3.44 4.87 6.63
N GLY A 375 2.60 3.82 6.52
CA GLY A 375 2.95 2.45 6.16
C GLY A 375 3.92 2.37 4.99
N ARG A 376 3.53 2.95 3.86
CA ARG A 376 4.31 2.95 2.61
C ARG A 376 5.59 3.79 2.68
N TRP A 377 5.58 4.89 3.44
CA TRP A 377 6.76 5.78 3.57
C TRP A 377 7.87 5.17 4.41
N SER A 378 7.53 4.22 5.27
CA SER A 378 8.49 3.54 6.14
C SER A 378 9.56 2.71 5.40
N MET A 379 9.39 2.44 4.11
CA MET A 379 10.40 1.78 3.27
C MET A 379 11.46 2.76 2.75
N LEU A 380 11.28 4.07 2.94
CA LEU A 380 12.22 5.11 2.49
C LEU A 380 13.64 4.83 2.99
N ASP A 381 13.80 4.52 4.28
CA ASP A 381 15.12 4.28 4.87
C ASP A 381 15.83 3.10 4.20
N LEU A 382 15.11 1.99 3.95
CA LEU A 382 15.66 0.82 3.28
C LEU A 382 16.14 1.19 1.87
N PHE A 383 15.39 2.03 1.14
CA PHE A 383 15.82 2.55 -0.15
C PHE A 383 17.03 3.48 -0.05
N VAL A 384 17.08 4.39 0.93
CA VAL A 384 18.23 5.30 1.12
C VAL A 384 19.50 4.52 1.39
N ILE A 385 19.44 3.52 2.27
CA ILE A 385 20.61 2.70 2.61
C ILE A 385 21.05 1.88 1.39
N ALA A 386 20.10 1.24 0.69
CA ALA A 386 20.36 0.50 -0.54
C ALA A 386 21.03 1.35 -1.63
N LEU A 387 20.51 2.56 -1.84
CA LEU A 387 21.02 3.52 -2.82
C LEU A 387 22.40 4.03 -2.43
N THR A 388 22.61 4.41 -1.17
CA THR A 388 23.91 4.88 -0.68
C THR A 388 24.99 3.81 -0.90
N MET A 389 24.67 2.54 -0.62
CA MET A 389 25.58 1.42 -0.86
C MET A 389 25.93 1.26 -2.35
N SER A 390 24.92 1.31 -3.22
CA SER A 390 25.13 1.22 -4.67
C SER A 390 25.96 2.38 -5.23
N LEU A 391 25.79 3.58 -4.67
CA LEU A 391 26.43 4.81 -5.15
C LEU A 391 27.89 4.92 -4.68
N VAL A 392 28.20 4.43 -3.47
CA VAL A 392 29.51 4.64 -2.85
C VAL A 392 30.48 3.49 -3.13
N ASN A 393 30.01 2.25 -3.25
CA ASN A 393 30.90 1.10 -3.36
C ASN A 393 31.18 0.75 -4.84
N ARG A 394 32.39 1.03 -5.33
CA ARG A 394 32.94 0.45 -6.56
C ARG A 394 34.45 0.23 -6.34
N ASP A 395 34.81 -1.01 -6.03
CA ASP A 395 36.09 -1.76 -6.08
C ASP A 395 37.47 -1.06 -6.05
N GLN A 396 37.63 0.26 -6.05
CA GLN A 396 38.93 0.92 -6.22
C GLN A 396 39.20 2.12 -5.29
N LEU A 397 38.21 2.70 -4.57
CA LEU A 397 38.46 3.94 -3.80
C LEU A 397 37.86 3.99 -2.38
N LEU A 398 36.63 3.47 -2.17
CA LEU A 398 35.97 3.46 -0.85
C LEU A 398 35.19 2.14 -0.67
N ALA A 399 35.67 1.26 0.20
CA ALA A 399 34.94 0.04 0.55
C ALA A 399 33.83 0.37 1.55
N PHE A 400 32.62 0.59 1.03
CA PHE A 400 31.41 0.78 1.82
C PHE A 400 30.61 -0.52 1.85
N THR A 401 30.63 -1.21 2.97
CA THR A 401 29.87 -2.46 3.15
C THR A 401 28.68 -2.24 4.08
N MET A 402 27.56 -2.88 3.74
CA MET A 402 26.36 -2.92 4.57
C MET A 402 26.62 -3.72 5.84
N GLY A 403 26.37 -3.11 6.99
CA GLY A 403 26.40 -3.80 8.26
C GLY A 403 25.18 -4.70 8.47
N PRO A 404 25.20 -5.59 9.48
CA PRO A 404 24.11 -6.52 9.76
C PRO A 404 22.79 -5.82 10.13
N ALA A 405 22.85 -4.58 10.63
CA ALA A 405 21.68 -3.79 11.04
C ALA A 405 20.63 -3.64 9.93
N ALA A 406 21.03 -3.59 8.65
CA ALA A 406 20.13 -3.39 7.53
C ALA A 406 19.07 -4.51 7.41
N LEU A 407 19.44 -5.76 7.68
CA LEU A 407 18.53 -6.91 7.63
C LEU A 407 17.49 -6.83 8.74
N TYR A 408 17.93 -6.56 9.98
CA TYR A 408 17.04 -6.42 11.14
C TYR A 408 16.08 -5.25 10.96
N PHE A 409 16.58 -4.13 10.45
CA PHE A 409 15.78 -2.94 10.16
C PHE A 409 14.72 -3.24 9.10
N GLY A 410 15.10 -3.84 7.97
CA GLY A 410 14.16 -4.17 6.90
C GLY A 410 13.08 -5.17 7.32
N ALA A 411 13.45 -6.19 8.08
CA ALA A 411 12.51 -7.15 8.65
C ALA A 411 11.54 -6.48 9.64
N ALA A 412 12.04 -5.61 10.52
CA ALA A 412 11.20 -4.85 11.44
C ALA A 412 10.18 -3.97 10.70
N VAL A 413 10.61 -3.25 9.66
CA VAL A 413 9.72 -2.42 8.82
C VAL A 413 8.59 -3.25 8.21
N ILE A 414 8.91 -4.37 7.56
CA ILE A 414 7.90 -5.25 6.95
C ILE A 414 6.91 -5.77 8.00
N LEU A 415 7.41 -6.20 9.16
CA LEU A 415 6.55 -6.69 10.24
C LEU A 415 5.63 -5.59 10.81
N THR A 416 6.09 -4.34 10.90
CA THR A 416 5.20 -3.23 11.29
C THR A 416 4.10 -2.96 10.25
N ILE A 417 4.39 -3.10 8.96
CA ILE A 417 3.38 -2.98 7.90
C ILE A 417 2.35 -4.11 8.01
N LEU A 418 2.81 -5.35 8.14
CA LEU A 418 1.95 -6.53 8.32
C LEU A 418 1.09 -6.44 9.59
N SER A 419 1.64 -5.92 10.69
CA SER A 419 0.89 -5.72 11.94
C SER A 419 -0.35 -4.84 11.73
N VAL A 420 -0.22 -3.75 10.95
CA VAL A 420 -1.33 -2.85 10.64
C VAL A 420 -2.28 -3.47 9.61
N GLU A 421 -1.79 -4.15 8.57
CA GLU A 421 -2.62 -4.80 7.54
C GLU A 421 -3.49 -5.94 8.10
N TRP A 422 -2.96 -6.68 9.08
CA TRP A 422 -3.67 -7.80 9.71
C TRP A 422 -4.70 -7.36 10.74
N LEU A 423 -4.64 -6.12 11.22
CA LEU A 423 -5.59 -5.56 12.17
C LEU A 423 -6.95 -5.27 11.50
N ASP A 424 -8.01 -5.95 11.96
CA ASP A 424 -9.39 -5.72 11.52
C ASP A 424 -9.92 -4.43 12.17
N SER A 425 -10.10 -3.38 11.37
CA SER A 425 -10.55 -2.08 11.85
C SER A 425 -11.94 -2.12 12.51
N ARG A 426 -12.75 -3.14 12.21
CA ARG A 426 -14.10 -3.30 12.78
C ARG A 426 -14.07 -3.60 14.27
N LEU A 427 -12.97 -4.19 14.79
CA LEU A 427 -12.77 -4.44 16.23
C LEU A 427 -12.78 -3.14 17.06
N ILE A 428 -12.51 -1.98 16.45
CA ILE A 428 -12.60 -0.68 17.11
C ILE A 428 -14.06 -0.32 17.48
N TRP A 429 -15.02 -0.93 16.79
CA TRP A 429 -16.45 -0.59 16.81
C TRP A 429 -17.35 -1.66 17.44
N ASP A 430 -16.82 -2.82 17.83
CA ASP A 430 -17.57 -3.98 18.36
C ASP A 430 -18.20 -3.76 19.76
N ASN A 431 -17.96 -2.61 20.38
CA ASN A 431 -18.53 -2.26 21.69
C ASN A 431 -19.88 -1.53 21.58
N ASP A 432 -20.67 -1.79 20.53
CA ASP A 432 -22.02 -1.24 20.29
C ASP A 432 -23.04 -2.36 20.10
#